data_AF-A0AAU0LDF8-F1
#
_entry.id   AF-A0AAU0LDF8-F1
#
_cell.length_a   1.000
_cell.length_b   1.000
_cell.length_c   1.000
_cell.angle_alpha   90.00
_cell.angle_beta   90.00
_cell.angle_gamma   90.00
#
_symmetry.space_group_name_H-M   'P 1'
#
loop_
_entity.id
_entity.type
_entity.pdbx_description
1 polymer ?
#
loop_
_entity_poly.entity_id
_entity_poly.type
_entity_poly.pdbx_seq_one_letter_code
_entity_poly.pdbx_strand_id
1 'polypeptide(L)'
;MTTNKTYNALFICTGNSARSILAEGILNELGQGRFRAYSAGSHPKGEVHPLALATLERLHMPIVGYRSKNWDEFAAPGAPELDFIFTVCDNAAGEVCPVWPGRPMSAHWGVPDPAAVEGTDEQKRKAFTDAALTLRRRIELFLSLPLQRLDAMSLQHELRSIGTK
;
A
#
# COMPACT_ATOMS: atom_id res chain seq x y z
N MET A 1 -23.98 -15.45 -12.52
CA MET A 1 -22.82 -14.74 -13.10
C MET A 1 -22.05 -14.13 -11.94
N THR A 2 -20.94 -14.73 -11.51
CA THR A 2 -20.06 -14.11 -10.52
C THR A 2 -19.36 -12.95 -11.21
N THR A 3 -19.82 -11.72 -10.96
CA THR A 3 -19.12 -10.53 -11.42
C THR A 3 -17.71 -10.57 -10.82
N ASN A 4 -16.69 -10.73 -11.67
CA ASN A 4 -15.28 -10.66 -11.26
C ASN A 4 -14.98 -9.19 -10.92
N LYS A 5 -15.41 -8.74 -9.74
CA LYS A 5 -15.15 -7.40 -9.24
C LYS A 5 -13.65 -7.26 -9.00
N THR A 6 -13.02 -6.26 -9.62
CA THR A 6 -11.69 -5.80 -9.25
C THR A 6 -11.83 -4.92 -8.02
N TYR A 7 -11.09 -5.23 -6.95
CA TYR A 7 -11.07 -4.43 -5.73
C TYR A 7 -10.01 -3.34 -5.80
N ASN A 8 -10.36 -2.12 -5.42
CA ASN A 8 -9.42 -1.00 -5.36
C ASN A 8 -8.84 -0.87 -3.95
N ALA A 9 -7.51 -0.82 -3.85
CA ALA A 9 -6.80 -0.64 -2.59
C ALA A 9 -5.87 0.57 -2.64
N LEU A 10 -5.89 1.42 -1.61
CA LEU A 10 -5.00 2.58 -1.49
C LEU A 10 -4.00 2.38 -0.34
N PHE A 11 -2.70 2.44 -0.66
CA PHE A 11 -1.63 2.45 0.33
C PHE A 11 -1.18 3.88 0.64
N ILE A 12 -1.17 4.22 1.93
CA ILE A 12 -0.85 5.57 2.41
C ILE A 12 0.39 5.52 3.28
N CYS A 13 1.38 6.36 2.97
CA CYS A 13 2.45 6.72 3.89
C CYS A 13 2.61 8.24 3.94
N THR A 14 3.50 8.79 4.76
CA THR A 14 3.63 10.26 4.83
C THR A 14 4.08 10.84 3.48
N GLY A 15 5.20 10.35 2.94
CA GLY A 15 5.86 10.97 1.79
C GLY A 15 5.46 10.47 0.40
N ASN A 16 4.65 9.43 0.29
CA ASN A 16 4.39 8.70 -0.97
C ASN A 16 5.64 8.52 -1.86
N SER A 17 6.73 8.02 -1.26
CA SER A 17 8.03 7.99 -1.92
C SER A 17 8.67 6.59 -1.88
N ALA A 18 8.46 5.81 -0.82
CA ALA A 18 9.05 4.48 -0.67
C ALA A 18 8.02 3.40 -0.33
N ARG A 19 7.62 3.26 0.94
CA ARG A 19 6.77 2.15 1.44
C ARG A 19 5.47 1.94 0.67
N SER A 20 4.72 3.01 0.45
CA SER A 20 3.44 2.94 -0.27
C SER A 20 3.62 2.59 -1.76
N ILE A 21 4.73 3.00 -2.38
CA ILE A 21 5.08 2.70 -3.77
C ILE A 21 5.44 1.21 -3.91
N LEU A 22 6.24 0.70 -2.97
CA LEU A 22 6.54 -0.73 -2.88
C LEU A 22 5.23 -1.54 -2.75
N ALA A 23 4.33 -1.13 -1.85
CA ALA A 23 3.07 -1.83 -1.64
C ALA A 23 2.14 -1.80 -2.88
N GLU A 24 2.06 -0.65 -3.56
CA GLU A 24 1.31 -0.51 -4.82
C GLU A 24 1.82 -1.47 -5.89
N GLY A 25 3.14 -1.49 -6.13
CA GLY A 25 3.74 -2.38 -7.12
C GLY A 25 3.53 -3.86 -6.79
N ILE A 26 3.76 -4.24 -5.54
CA ILE A 26 3.61 -5.63 -5.09
C ILE A 26 2.16 -6.11 -5.22
N LEU A 27 1.17 -5.31 -4.81
CA LEU A 27 -0.23 -5.74 -4.89
C LEU A 27 -0.74 -5.76 -6.34
N ASN A 28 -0.32 -4.82 -7.19
CA ASN A 28 -0.70 -4.85 -8.61
C ASN A 28 -0.15 -6.09 -9.32
N GLU A 29 1.10 -6.48 -9.02
CA GLU A 29 1.72 -7.68 -9.60
C GLU A 29 1.03 -8.96 -9.08
N LEU A 30 0.96 -9.13 -7.76
CA LEU A 30 0.45 -10.35 -7.15
C LEU A 30 -1.08 -10.48 -7.22
N GLY A 31 -1.79 -9.37 -7.33
CA GLY A 31 -3.25 -9.32 -7.41
C GLY A 31 -3.82 -9.80 -8.74
N GLN A 32 -3.00 -9.87 -9.80
CA GLN A 32 -3.35 -10.45 -11.11
C GLN A 32 -4.72 -9.99 -11.65
N GLY A 33 -5.01 -8.68 -11.54
CA GLY A 33 -6.25 -8.07 -12.00
C GLY A 33 -7.47 -8.22 -11.08
N ARG A 34 -7.39 -9.04 -10.03
CA ARG A 34 -8.40 -9.07 -8.94
C ARG A 34 -8.32 -7.83 -8.07
N PHE A 35 -7.15 -7.22 -7.99
CA PHE A 35 -6.91 -5.98 -7.27
C PHE A 35 -6.30 -4.94 -8.20
N ARG A 36 -6.65 -3.69 -7.93
CA ARG A 36 -5.98 -2.52 -8.47
C ARG A 36 -5.52 -1.68 -7.28
N ALA A 37 -4.20 -1.62 -7.11
CA ALA A 37 -3.56 -0.87 -6.07
C ALA A 37 -3.21 0.53 -6.54
N TYR A 38 -3.30 1.47 -5.61
CA TYR A 38 -2.85 2.84 -5.73
C TYR A 38 -2.01 3.19 -4.50
N SER A 39 -1.23 4.26 -4.59
CA SER A 39 -0.59 4.85 -3.42
C SER A 39 -0.70 6.36 -3.38
N ALA A 40 -0.71 6.90 -2.16
CA ALA A 40 -0.69 8.32 -1.92
C ALA A 40 0.04 8.65 -0.62
N GLY A 41 0.14 9.94 -0.31
CA GLY A 41 0.68 10.39 0.95
C GLY A 41 0.01 11.63 1.48
N SER A 42 0.12 11.82 2.78
CA SER A 42 -0.42 13.00 3.46
C SER A 42 0.42 14.24 3.21
N HIS A 43 1.74 14.06 3.13
CA HIS A 43 2.73 15.08 2.85
C HIS A 43 3.69 14.57 1.77
N PRO A 44 3.21 14.41 0.52
CA PRO A 44 4.00 13.79 -0.55
C PRO A 44 5.30 14.55 -0.78
N LYS A 45 6.41 13.81 -0.94
CA LYS A 45 7.73 14.39 -1.21
C LYS A 45 7.83 14.99 -2.61
N GLY A 46 6.90 14.68 -3.51
CA GLY A 46 6.92 15.11 -4.91
C GLY A 46 7.70 14.17 -5.84
N GLU A 47 8.52 13.28 -5.28
CA GLU A 47 9.28 12.29 -6.04
C GLU A 47 9.26 10.90 -5.42
N VAL A 48 9.38 9.88 -6.27
CA VAL A 48 9.51 8.48 -5.87
C VAL A 48 10.98 8.20 -5.55
N HIS A 49 11.23 7.54 -4.42
CA HIS A 49 12.58 7.24 -3.98
C HIS A 49 13.25 6.24 -4.96
N PRO A 50 14.46 6.51 -5.48
CA PRO A 50 15.11 5.64 -6.47
C PRO A 50 15.29 4.19 -5.99
N LEU A 51 15.66 3.99 -4.72
CA LEU A 51 15.79 2.65 -4.15
C LEU A 51 14.46 1.88 -4.08
N ALA A 52 13.30 2.55 -4.02
CA ALA A 52 12.02 1.85 -4.09
C ALA A 52 11.81 1.23 -5.48
N LEU A 53 12.11 1.99 -6.54
CA LEU A 53 12.05 1.53 -7.92
C LEU A 53 13.08 0.41 -8.17
N ALA A 54 14.31 0.58 -7.70
CA ALA A 54 15.36 -0.44 -7.83
C ALA A 54 14.99 -1.74 -7.09
N THR A 55 14.30 -1.65 -5.94
CA THR A 55 13.80 -2.83 -5.24
C THR A 55 12.67 -3.51 -6.01
N LEU A 56 11.72 -2.77 -6.59
CA LEU A 56 10.68 -3.35 -7.46
C LEU A 56 11.30 -4.03 -8.68
N GLU A 57 12.28 -3.41 -9.32
CA GLU A 57 13.01 -3.97 -10.46
C GLU A 57 13.65 -5.31 -10.11
N ARG A 58 14.34 -5.39 -8.97
CA ARG A 58 14.94 -6.64 -8.46
C ARG A 58 13.93 -7.74 -8.16
N LEU A 59 12.68 -7.36 -7.85
CA LEU A 59 11.57 -8.28 -7.66
C LEU A 59 10.87 -8.63 -8.97
N HIS A 60 11.39 -8.18 -10.12
CA HIS A 60 10.81 -8.32 -11.45
C HIS A 60 9.41 -7.71 -11.58
N MET A 61 9.17 -6.61 -10.85
CA MET A 61 7.91 -5.86 -10.87
C MET A 61 8.03 -4.62 -11.76
N PRO A 62 6.90 -4.10 -12.29
CA PRO A 62 6.90 -2.85 -13.06
C PRO A 62 7.52 -1.71 -12.25
N ILE A 63 8.29 -0.84 -12.92
CA ILE A 63 8.95 0.35 -12.35
C ILE A 63 8.44 1.68 -12.91
N VAL A 64 7.52 1.63 -13.88
CA VAL A 64 6.97 2.80 -14.57
C VAL A 64 5.56 3.12 -14.07
N GLY A 65 5.16 4.38 -14.16
CA GLY A 65 3.80 4.82 -13.82
C GLY A 65 3.59 5.20 -12.35
N TYR A 66 4.60 5.05 -11.49
CA TYR A 66 4.53 5.54 -10.11
C TYR A 66 4.81 7.04 -10.03
N ARG A 67 4.08 7.73 -9.16
CA ARG A 67 4.34 9.13 -8.78
C ARG A 67 4.02 9.37 -7.33
N SER A 68 4.75 10.31 -6.73
CA SER A 68 4.43 10.87 -5.41
C SER A 68 3.26 11.85 -5.53
N LYS A 69 2.19 11.63 -4.76
CA LYS A 69 0.95 12.39 -4.86
C LYS A 69 0.20 12.48 -3.53
N ASN A 70 -0.63 13.52 -3.41
CA ASN A 70 -1.45 13.72 -2.23
C ASN A 70 -2.64 12.76 -2.23
N TRP A 71 -3.06 12.32 -1.04
CA TRP A 71 -4.21 11.45 -0.86
C TRP A 71 -5.56 12.10 -1.23
N ASP A 72 -5.61 13.43 -1.34
CA ASP A 72 -6.83 14.21 -1.60
C ASP A 72 -7.36 13.91 -3.01
N GLU A 73 -6.46 13.52 -3.92
CA GLU A 73 -6.80 13.07 -5.26
C GLU A 73 -7.74 11.85 -5.25
N PHE A 74 -7.71 11.04 -4.18
CA PHE A 74 -8.57 9.88 -4.02
C PHE A 74 -9.89 10.17 -3.30
N ALA A 75 -10.04 11.38 -2.75
CA ALA A 75 -11.29 11.88 -2.17
C ALA A 75 -12.06 12.79 -3.14
N ALA A 76 -11.44 13.22 -4.24
CA ALA A 76 -12.05 14.10 -5.23
C ALA A 76 -13.16 13.42 -6.05
N PRO A 77 -14.13 14.19 -6.59
CA PRO A 77 -15.12 13.66 -7.52
C PRO A 77 -14.46 12.99 -8.74
N GLY A 78 -14.93 11.79 -9.09
CA GLY A 78 -14.37 11.00 -10.20
C GLY A 78 -13.13 10.18 -9.82
N ALA A 79 -12.67 10.25 -8.57
CA ALA A 79 -11.67 9.34 -8.05
C ALA A 79 -12.16 7.87 -8.09
N PRO A 80 -11.23 6.88 -8.13
CA PRO A 80 -11.60 5.48 -8.03
C PRO A 80 -12.37 5.19 -6.73
N GLU A 81 -13.43 4.40 -6.82
CA GLU A 81 -14.12 3.89 -5.63
C GLU A 81 -13.21 2.92 -4.88
N LEU A 82 -12.76 3.30 -3.69
CA LEU A 82 -11.86 2.48 -2.87
C LEU A 82 -12.65 1.44 -2.07
N ASP A 83 -12.15 0.21 -2.05
CA ASP A 83 -12.64 -0.85 -1.17
C ASP A 83 -11.81 -0.95 0.11
N PHE A 84 -10.49 -0.71 -0.02
CA PHE A 84 -9.52 -0.87 1.06
C PHE A 84 -8.56 0.30 1.15
N ILE A 85 -8.22 0.69 2.38
CA ILE A 85 -7.16 1.66 2.69
C ILE A 85 -6.19 1.06 3.69
N PHE A 86 -4.90 1.12 3.37
CA PHE A 86 -3.83 0.61 4.22
C PHE A 86 -2.83 1.72 4.54
N THR A 87 -2.72 2.11 5.81
CA THR A 87 -1.65 3.00 6.26
C THR A 87 -0.41 2.17 6.58
N VAL A 88 0.75 2.51 6.00
CA VAL A 88 2.01 1.75 6.16
C VAL A 88 3.08 2.51 6.96
N CYS A 89 2.71 3.66 7.50
CA CYS A 89 3.53 4.51 8.35
C CYS A 89 2.71 4.92 9.57
N ASP A 90 3.30 4.92 10.76
CA ASP A 90 2.62 5.26 12.01
C ASP A 90 2.08 6.70 11.98
N ASN A 91 2.87 7.63 11.45
CA ASN A 91 2.45 9.02 11.28
C ASN A 91 1.17 9.15 10.42
N ALA A 92 1.10 8.40 9.32
CA ALA A 92 -0.08 8.44 8.44
C ALA A 92 -1.32 7.80 9.08
N ALA A 93 -1.15 6.90 10.06
CA ALA A 93 -2.26 6.33 10.81
C ALA A 93 -2.84 7.30 11.86
N GLY A 94 -2.04 8.26 12.34
CA GLY A 94 -2.43 9.24 13.35
C GLY A 94 -2.99 10.55 12.80
N GLU A 95 -2.97 10.75 11.48
CA GLU A 95 -3.44 11.97 10.83
C GLU A 95 -4.94 11.94 10.53
N VAL A 96 -5.57 13.12 10.52
CA VAL A 96 -6.99 13.26 10.19
C VAL A 96 -7.19 12.96 8.71
N CYS A 97 -7.66 11.75 8.42
CA CYS A 97 -7.95 11.31 7.06
C CYS A 97 -9.16 12.07 6.48
N PRO A 98 -9.19 12.36 5.17
CA PRO A 98 -10.38 12.88 4.52
C PRO A 98 -11.53 11.87 4.60
N VAL A 99 -12.76 12.37 4.42
CA VAL A 99 -13.94 11.50 4.32
C VAL A 99 -13.89 10.79 2.97
N TRP A 100 -13.57 9.50 3.00
CA TRP A 100 -13.50 8.66 1.81
C TRP A 100 -14.90 8.32 1.26
N PRO A 101 -15.18 8.59 -0.03
CA PRO A 101 -16.38 8.07 -0.69
C PRO A 101 -16.46 6.54 -0.56
N GLY A 102 -17.65 5.99 -0.38
CA GLY A 102 -17.86 4.54 -0.28
C GLY A 102 -17.49 3.88 1.06
N ARG A 103 -16.86 4.62 1.99
CA ARG A 103 -16.44 4.12 3.33
C ARG A 103 -15.61 2.82 3.26
N PRO A 104 -14.44 2.85 2.58
CA PRO A 104 -13.54 1.71 2.49
C PRO A 104 -13.15 1.16 3.85
N MET A 105 -12.89 -0.15 3.90
CA MET A 105 -12.31 -0.77 5.09
C MET A 105 -10.86 -0.34 5.26
N SER A 106 -10.46 -0.02 6.49
CA SER A 106 -9.13 0.50 6.78
C SER A 106 -8.35 -0.40 7.73
N ALA A 107 -7.05 -0.57 7.48
CA ALA A 107 -6.14 -1.20 8.43
C ALA A 107 -4.76 -0.53 8.42
N HIS A 108 -4.03 -0.70 9.52
CA HIS A 108 -2.67 -0.19 9.66
C HIS A 108 -1.67 -1.33 9.59
N TRP A 109 -0.75 -1.27 8.63
CA TRP A 109 0.32 -2.22 8.39
C TRP A 109 1.67 -1.51 8.51
N GLY A 110 2.01 -1.04 9.71
CA GLY A 110 3.23 -0.27 9.97
C GLY A 110 4.50 -0.98 9.48
N VAL A 111 5.31 -0.28 8.70
CA VAL A 111 6.62 -0.73 8.22
C VAL A 111 7.65 0.37 8.52
N PRO A 112 8.81 0.01 9.11
CA PRO A 112 9.90 0.96 9.36
C PRO A 112 10.24 1.74 8.09
N ASP A 113 10.59 3.03 8.20
CA ASP A 113 10.91 3.83 7.01
C ASP A 113 12.29 3.45 6.45
N PRO A 114 12.37 2.77 5.29
CA PRO A 114 13.67 2.41 4.74
C PRO A 114 14.44 3.63 4.25
N ALA A 115 13.77 4.75 3.95
CA ALA A 115 14.40 5.98 3.49
C ALA A 115 15.04 6.78 4.64
N ALA A 116 14.74 6.44 5.89
CA ALA A 116 15.36 7.04 7.08
C ALA A 116 16.65 6.31 7.51
N VAL A 117 16.99 5.19 6.87
CA VAL A 117 18.20 4.43 7.21
C VAL A 117 19.44 5.12 6.65
N GLU A 118 20.36 5.45 7.55
CA GLU A 118 21.69 5.97 7.22
C GLU A 118 22.74 4.85 7.15
N GLY A 119 23.93 5.15 6.63
CA GLY A 119 25.03 4.20 6.50
C GLY A 119 25.37 3.87 5.05
N THR A 120 25.96 2.69 4.85
CA THR A 120 26.44 2.23 3.54
C THR A 120 25.28 1.97 2.57
N ASP A 121 25.60 2.00 1.27
CA ASP A 121 24.65 1.65 0.22
C ASP A 121 24.01 0.27 0.44
N GLU A 122 24.78 -0.69 0.93
CA GLU A 122 24.27 -2.04 1.21
C GLU A 122 23.27 -2.04 2.36
N GLN A 123 23.54 -1.29 3.44
CA GLN A 123 22.61 -1.15 4.56
C GLN A 123 21.29 -0.50 4.11
N LYS A 124 21.36 0.53 3.26
CA LYS A 124 20.18 1.18 2.68
C LYS A 124 19.40 0.21 1.79
N ARG A 125 20.06 -0.47 0.85
CA ARG A 125 19.40 -1.47 -0.03
C ARG A 125 18.77 -2.60 0.77
N LYS A 126 19.43 -3.06 1.84
CA LYS A 126 18.89 -4.06 2.74
C LYS A 126 17.60 -3.55 3.40
N ALA A 127 17.58 -2.33 3.91
CA ALA A 127 16.37 -1.75 4.53
C ALA A 127 15.17 -1.69 3.56
N PHE A 128 15.41 -1.29 2.30
CA PHE A 128 14.37 -1.32 1.28
C PHE A 128 13.89 -2.74 0.96
N THR A 129 14.80 -3.71 0.92
CA THR A 129 14.47 -5.12 0.72
C THR A 129 13.65 -5.67 1.89
N ASP A 130 14.06 -5.40 3.12
CA ASP A 130 13.34 -5.83 4.33
C ASP A 130 11.91 -5.26 4.32
N ALA A 131 11.76 -3.96 4.03
CA ALA A 131 10.45 -3.31 3.93
C ALA A 131 9.56 -3.95 2.84
N ALA A 132 10.11 -4.23 1.66
CA ALA A 132 9.39 -4.91 0.58
C ALA A 132 8.96 -6.33 0.96
N LEU A 133 9.82 -7.09 1.65
CA LEU A 133 9.48 -8.45 2.12
C LEU A 133 8.36 -8.43 3.17
N THR A 134 8.40 -7.51 4.12
CA THR A 134 7.31 -7.33 5.10
C THR A 134 5.99 -7.00 4.40
N LEU A 135 6.00 -6.04 3.47
CA LEU A 135 4.80 -5.67 2.71
C LEU A 135 4.28 -6.84 1.87
N ARG A 136 5.18 -7.55 1.18
CA ARG A 136 4.84 -8.72 0.36
C ARG A 136 4.15 -9.79 1.18
N ARG A 137 4.70 -10.17 2.33
CA ARG A 137 4.09 -11.18 3.21
C ARG A 137 2.68 -10.80 3.63
N ARG A 138 2.47 -9.52 4.00
CA ARG A 138 1.14 -9.01 4.39
C ARG A 138 0.17 -8.99 3.22
N ILE A 139 0.62 -8.58 2.05
CA ILE A 139 -0.16 -8.60 0.80
C ILE A 139 -0.54 -10.03 0.42
N GLU A 140 0.38 -11.01 0.51
CA GLU A 140 0.08 -12.42 0.23
C GLU A 140 -0.98 -12.97 1.19
N LEU A 141 -0.89 -12.65 2.49
CA LEU A 141 -1.94 -12.99 3.46
C LEU A 141 -3.28 -12.35 3.10
N PHE A 142 -3.28 -11.07 2.73
CA PHE A 142 -4.49 -10.37 2.31
C PHE A 142 -5.13 -10.98 1.06
N LEU A 143 -4.33 -11.32 0.05
CA LEU A 143 -4.78 -11.96 -1.19
C LEU A 143 -5.40 -13.35 -0.93
N SER A 144 -4.97 -14.03 0.13
CA SER A 144 -5.49 -15.34 0.54
C SER A 144 -6.86 -15.28 1.24
N LEU A 145 -7.33 -14.10 1.66
CA LEU A 145 -8.60 -13.96 2.36
C LEU A 145 -9.79 -14.29 1.44
N PRO A 146 -10.79 -15.07 1.93
CA PRO A 146 -12.00 -15.37 1.17
C PRO A 146 -12.99 -14.20 1.25
N LEU A 147 -12.68 -13.08 0.59
CA LEU A 147 -13.42 -11.80 0.70
C LEU A 147 -14.94 -11.92 0.50
N GLN A 148 -15.39 -12.84 -0.36
CA GLN A 148 -16.82 -13.05 -0.65
C GLN A 148 -17.58 -13.83 0.45
N ARG A 149 -16.85 -14.47 1.37
CA ARG A 149 -17.40 -15.33 2.43
C ARG A 149 -17.33 -14.70 3.81
N LEU A 150 -16.48 -13.68 3.99
CA LEU A 150 -16.34 -12.99 5.27
C LEU A 150 -17.40 -11.90 5.38
N ASP A 151 -18.06 -11.83 6.53
CA ASP A 151 -18.83 -10.64 6.90
C ASP A 151 -17.89 -9.45 7.15
N ALA A 152 -18.46 -8.25 7.21
CA ALA A 152 -17.69 -7.02 7.34
C ALA A 152 -16.84 -6.95 8.62
N MET A 153 -17.34 -7.49 9.74
CA MET A 153 -16.63 -7.46 11.02
C MET A 153 -15.45 -8.43 11.01
N SER A 154 -15.67 -9.65 10.52
CA SER A 154 -14.63 -10.67 10.36
C SER A 154 -13.54 -10.20 9.39
N LEU A 155 -13.91 -9.62 8.25
CA LEU A 155 -12.95 -9.07 7.30
C LEU A 155 -12.14 -7.93 7.95
N GLN A 156 -12.80 -6.98 8.61
CA GLN A 156 -12.13 -5.88 9.30
C GLN A 156 -11.16 -6.37 10.39
N HIS A 157 -11.47 -7.47 11.08
CA HIS A 157 -10.59 -8.10 12.05
C HIS A 157 -9.34 -8.71 11.38
N GLU A 158 -9.52 -9.50 10.33
CA GLU A 158 -8.40 -10.11 9.58
C GLU A 158 -7.45 -9.05 9.00
N LEU A 159 -7.99 -7.99 8.41
CA LEU A 159 -7.18 -6.89 7.86
C LEU A 159 -6.30 -6.24 8.93
N ARG A 160 -6.79 -6.07 10.16
CA ARG A 160 -6.01 -5.54 11.29
C ARG A 160 -4.97 -6.55 11.77
N SER A 161 -5.34 -7.82 11.88
CA SER A 161 -4.45 -8.91 12.30
C SER A 161 -3.25 -9.10 11.36
N ILE A 162 -3.44 -8.90 10.06
CA ILE A 162 -2.33 -8.93 9.09
C ILE A 162 -1.26 -7.88 9.42
N GLY A 163 -1.65 -6.73 9.97
CA GLY A 163 -0.71 -5.66 10.33
C GLY A 163 0.27 -6.03 11.44
N THR A 164 0.00 -7.07 12.22
CA THR A 164 0.86 -7.53 13.32
C THR A 164 1.72 -8.74 12.96
N LYS A 165 1.59 -9.26 11.73
CA LYS A 165 2.38 -10.38 11.20
C LYS A 165 3.59 -9.88 10.41
#